data_AF-A0A8J6FA83-F1
#
_entry.id   AF-A0A8J6FA83-F1
#
_cell.length_a   1.000
_cell.length_b   1.000
_cell.length_c   1.000
_cell.angle_alpha   90.00
_cell.angle_beta   90.00
_cell.angle_gamma   90.00
#
_symmetry.space_group_name_H-M   'P 1'
#
loop_
_entity.id
_entity.type
_entity.pdbx_description
1 polymer ?
#
loop_
_entity_poly.entity_id
_entity_poly.type
_entity_poly.pdbx_seq_one_letter_code
_entity_poly.pdbx_strand_id
1 'polypeptide(L)'
;MPLENLEEEGLPKNPDLRIAQLKFLLSLPETRGDVRLRAELMEAITDNNMAPYYEGLCKQLDWQVDTDLLNKMKKANEEELKRLDVELEDADKNLGESEIRDSMMARAEYLCRIGDKEGALTAFRKTYDKTVALGHRLDIVFYLLRIGLFYMDNDLITRNTEKARSLIEEGGDWDRRNRLKVYQGLYCVAIRDFKQAAELFLDTVSTFTSYELMDYKTFVTYTVYVSMIALDRPDLREKAIKGAEILEVLHSLPTVRQYLFSLYECRYAVFFQSLGKIL
;
A
#
# COMPACT_ATOMS: atom_id res chain seq x y z
N MET A 1 12.16 17.07 -20.89
CA MET A 1 10.79 16.55 -21.04
C MET A 1 10.29 16.24 -19.65
N PRO A 2 9.07 16.64 -19.26
CA PRO A 2 8.57 16.32 -17.93
C PRO A 2 8.58 14.79 -17.78
N LEU A 3 9.08 14.30 -16.64
CA LEU A 3 8.97 12.89 -16.25
C LEU A 3 7.56 12.44 -16.59
N GLU A 4 7.42 11.48 -17.50
CA GLU A 4 6.13 10.92 -17.88
C GLU A 4 5.36 10.62 -16.60
N ASN A 5 4.13 11.10 -16.54
CA ASN A 5 3.29 11.12 -15.34
C ASN A 5 2.81 9.68 -15.06
N LEU A 6 3.72 8.80 -14.69
CA LEU A 6 3.49 7.37 -14.39
C LEU A 6 2.58 7.18 -13.16
N GLU A 7 2.25 8.26 -12.43
CA GLU A 7 1.24 8.24 -11.37
C GLU A 7 -0.15 7.81 -11.88
N GLU A 8 -0.43 7.95 -13.19
CA GLU A 8 -1.69 7.55 -13.82
C GLU A 8 -1.77 6.02 -14.10
N GLU A 9 -0.67 5.26 -14.01
CA GLU A 9 -0.65 3.81 -14.26
C GLU A 9 -0.86 2.94 -12.99
N GLY A 10 -0.97 3.57 -11.82
CA GLY A 10 -1.27 2.88 -10.56
C GLY A 10 -2.74 2.42 -10.49
N LEU A 11 -3.02 1.28 -9.85
CA LEU A 11 -4.41 0.90 -9.55
C LEU A 11 -5.03 1.96 -8.62
N PRO A 12 -6.37 2.04 -8.56
CA PRO A 12 -7.06 2.86 -7.58
C PRO A 12 -6.48 2.69 -6.17
N LYS A 13 -6.21 3.82 -5.50
CA LYS A 13 -5.70 3.92 -4.13
C LYS A 13 -6.77 3.55 -3.08
N ASN A 14 -7.31 2.35 -3.20
CA ASN A 14 -8.33 1.79 -2.32
C ASN A 14 -7.83 0.45 -1.78
N PRO A 15 -7.56 0.30 -0.47
CA PRO A 15 -7.59 1.29 0.59
C PRO A 15 -6.33 2.18 0.61
N ASP A 16 -6.46 3.44 1.03
CA ASP A 16 -5.34 4.37 1.13
C ASP A 16 -4.41 4.01 2.31
N LEU A 17 -3.22 3.52 1.99
CA LEU A 17 -2.21 3.13 2.97
C LEU A 17 -1.61 4.33 3.71
N ARG A 18 -1.74 5.55 3.17
CA ARG A 18 -1.32 6.78 3.87
C ARG A 18 -2.13 6.99 5.13
N ILE A 19 -3.41 6.64 5.11
CA ILE A 19 -4.30 6.74 6.28
C ILE A 19 -3.81 5.81 7.41
N ALA A 20 -3.37 4.59 7.08
CA ALA A 20 -2.77 3.68 8.06
C ALA A 20 -1.42 4.19 8.60
N GLN A 21 -0.58 4.81 7.76
CA GLN A 21 0.67 5.42 8.18
C GLN A 21 0.43 6.61 9.12
N LEU A 22 -0.50 7.51 8.78
CA LEU A 22 -0.90 8.64 9.61
C LEU A 22 -1.47 8.17 10.96
N LYS A 23 -2.32 7.13 10.95
CA LYS A 23 -2.79 6.48 12.18
C LYS A 23 -1.63 5.97 13.03
N PHE A 24 -0.66 5.28 12.42
CA PHE A 24 0.47 4.74 13.16
C PHE A 24 1.28 5.88 13.78
N LEU A 25 1.62 6.93 13.02
CA LEU A 25 2.32 8.11 13.54
C LEU A 25 1.56 8.76 14.69
N LEU A 26 0.24 8.90 14.62
CA LEU A 26 -0.56 9.47 15.70
C LEU A 26 -0.68 8.57 16.94
N SER A 27 -0.40 7.28 16.81
CA SER A 27 -0.34 6.33 17.94
C SER A 27 0.96 6.42 18.74
N LEU A 28 2.03 6.96 18.14
CA LEU A 28 3.31 7.15 18.82
C LEU A 28 3.21 8.34 19.80
N PRO A 29 3.77 8.21 21.03
CA PRO A 29 3.68 9.24 22.06
C PRO A 29 4.38 10.55 21.68
N GLU A 30 5.38 10.50 20.79
CA GLU A 30 6.17 11.66 20.36
C GLU A 30 5.41 12.57 19.38
N THR A 31 4.55 11.98 18.54
CA THR A 31 3.80 12.64 17.45
C THR A 31 2.30 12.71 17.71
N ARG A 32 1.83 12.19 18.85
CA ARG A 32 0.41 12.18 19.27
C ARG A 32 -0.22 13.58 19.37
N GLY A 33 0.60 14.62 19.53
CA GLY A 33 0.18 16.01 19.65
C GLY A 33 0.13 16.81 18.34
N ASP A 34 0.53 16.23 17.21
CA ASP A 34 0.63 16.97 15.96
C ASP A 34 -0.74 17.25 15.33
N VAL A 35 -1.19 18.50 15.47
CA VAL A 35 -2.47 19.00 14.94
C VAL A 35 -2.55 18.86 13.42
N ARG A 36 -1.42 18.96 12.71
CA ARG A 36 -1.36 18.80 11.25
C ARG A 36 -1.69 17.37 10.81
N LEU A 37 -1.04 16.37 11.41
CA LEU A 37 -1.29 14.96 11.10
C LEU A 37 -2.73 14.56 11.44
N ARG A 38 -3.28 15.11 12.53
CA ARG A 38 -4.69 14.92 12.87
C ARG A 38 -5.63 15.56 11.85
N ALA A 39 -5.34 16.77 11.38
CA ALA A 39 -6.17 17.44 10.38
C ALA A 39 -6.17 16.67 9.05
N GLU A 40 -5.00 16.23 8.58
CA GLU A 40 -4.84 15.44 7.36
C GLU A 40 -5.56 14.08 7.47
N LEU A 41 -5.48 13.43 8.63
CA LEU A 41 -6.24 12.19 8.88
C LEU A 41 -7.76 12.45 8.88
N MET A 42 -8.24 13.54 9.49
CA MET A 42 -9.66 13.88 9.53
C MET A 42 -10.22 14.26 8.16
N GLU A 43 -9.43 14.95 7.33
CA GLU A 43 -9.77 15.27 5.94
C GLU A 43 -9.92 13.96 5.14
N ALA A 44 -8.91 13.08 5.20
CA ALA A 44 -8.94 11.79 4.51
C ALA A 44 -10.11 10.87 4.97
N ILE A 45 -10.48 10.92 6.25
CA ILE A 45 -11.63 10.17 6.79
C ILE A 45 -12.97 10.76 6.30
N THR A 46 -13.06 12.09 6.23
CA THR A 46 -14.26 12.79 5.77
C THR A 46 -14.48 12.58 4.27
N ASP A 47 -13.41 12.66 3.47
CA ASP A 47 -13.46 12.45 2.03
C ASP A 47 -13.85 11.03 1.65
N ASN A 48 -13.37 10.03 2.40
CA ASN A 48 -13.65 8.62 2.15
C ASN A 48 -14.85 8.07 2.92
N ASN A 49 -15.52 8.88 3.75
CA ASN A 49 -16.64 8.48 4.62
C ASN A 49 -16.34 7.21 5.44
N MET A 50 -15.15 7.13 6.02
CA MET A 50 -14.63 5.95 6.72
C MET A 50 -15.21 5.79 8.14
N ALA A 51 -16.53 5.63 8.26
CA ALA A 51 -17.23 5.61 9.55
C ALA A 51 -16.81 4.45 10.49
N PRO A 52 -16.72 3.17 10.04
CA PRO A 52 -16.24 2.07 10.89
C PRO A 52 -14.80 2.25 11.36
N TYR A 53 -13.95 2.80 10.48
CA TYR A 53 -12.54 3.04 10.80
C TYR A 53 -12.38 4.20 11.79
N TYR A 54 -13.20 5.25 11.69
CA TYR A 54 -13.24 6.36 12.64
C TYR A 54 -13.67 5.93 14.05
N GLU A 55 -14.66 5.02 14.16
CA GLU A 55 -15.03 4.43 15.45
C GLU A 55 -13.89 3.62 16.08
N GLY A 56 -13.17 2.83 15.27
CA GLY A 56 -12.00 2.08 15.72
C GLY A 56 -10.83 2.98 16.13
N LEU A 57 -10.59 4.05 15.38
CA LEU A 57 -9.58 5.06 15.68
C LEU A 57 -9.87 5.81 16.97
N CYS A 58 -11.10 6.28 17.17
CA CYS A 58 -11.46 7.02 18.37
C CYS A 58 -11.31 6.16 19.64
N LYS A 59 -11.63 4.86 19.55
CA LYS A 59 -11.39 3.90 20.64
C LYS A 59 -9.92 3.68 20.94
N GLN A 60 -9.05 3.66 19.93
CA GLN A 60 -7.62 3.41 20.10
C GLN A 60 -6.84 4.65 20.55
N LEU A 61 -7.26 5.84 20.11
CA LEU A 61 -6.56 7.11 20.39
C LEU A 61 -7.14 7.87 21.59
N ASP A 62 -8.24 7.39 22.17
CA ASP A 62 -9.02 8.05 23.23
C ASP A 62 -9.46 9.47 22.81
N TRP A 63 -9.99 9.57 21.59
CA TRP A 63 -10.48 10.82 21.03
C TRP A 63 -11.99 10.95 21.24
N GLN A 64 -12.47 12.16 21.50
CA GLN A 64 -13.89 12.45 21.52
C GLN A 64 -14.48 12.19 20.12
N VAL A 65 -15.49 11.34 20.08
CA VAL A 65 -16.21 10.98 18.86
C VAL A 65 -17.17 12.11 18.51
N ASP A 66 -16.99 12.71 17.33
CA ASP A 66 -17.95 13.66 16.78
C ASP A 66 -19.18 12.91 16.25
N THR A 67 -20.22 12.79 17.07
CA THR A 67 -21.44 12.02 16.76
C THR A 67 -22.19 12.56 15.55
N ASP A 68 -22.16 13.87 15.32
CA ASP A 68 -22.82 14.50 14.16
C ASP A 68 -22.11 14.17 12.84
N LEU A 69 -20.79 14.16 12.86
CA LEU A 69 -19.98 13.81 11.69
C LEU A 69 -20.13 12.31 11.37
N LEU A 70 -20.11 11.48 12.40
CA LEU A 70 -20.30 10.03 12.29
C LEU A 70 -21.68 9.66 11.74
N ASN A 71 -22.74 10.35 12.18
CA ASN A 71 -24.09 10.14 11.65
C ASN A 71 -24.23 10.59 10.19
N LYS A 72 -23.58 11.70 9.80
CA LYS A 72 -23.52 12.13 8.39
C LYS A 72 -22.82 11.08 7.52
N MET A 73 -21.66 10.58 7.96
CA MET A 73 -20.92 9.55 7.24
C MET A 73 -21.71 8.23 7.15
N LYS A 74 -22.35 7.79 8.25
CA LYS A 74 -23.21 6.59 8.23
C LYS A 74 -24.37 6.72 7.27
N LYS A 75 -25.03 7.88 7.22
CA LYS A 75 -26.15 8.12 6.31
C LYS A 75 -25.70 8.10 4.84
N ALA A 76 -24.58 8.75 4.52
CA ALA A 76 -24.01 8.71 3.17
C ALA A 76 -23.58 7.28 2.77
N ASN A 77 -23.00 6.53 3.71
CA ASN A 77 -22.61 5.14 3.51
C ASN A 77 -23.84 4.26 3.25
N GLU A 78 -24.91 4.37 4.04
CA GLU A 78 -26.14 3.61 3.82
C GLU A 78 -26.82 3.93 2.49
N GLU A 79 -26.80 5.19 2.06
CA GLU A 79 -27.42 5.62 0.79
C GLU A 79 -26.68 5.02 -0.41
N GLU A 80 -25.34 5.08 -0.41
CA GLU A 80 -24.54 4.50 -1.48
C GLU A 80 -24.55 2.97 -1.44
N LEU A 81 -24.56 2.36 -0.24
CA LEU A 81 -24.67 0.90 -0.12
C LEU A 81 -26.00 0.39 -0.67
N LYS A 82 -27.10 1.12 -0.42
CA LYS A 82 -28.42 0.81 -0.99
C LYS A 82 -28.42 0.97 -2.50
N ARG A 83 -27.78 2.01 -3.03
CA ARG A 83 -27.64 2.19 -4.48
C ARG A 83 -26.89 1.02 -5.12
N LEU A 84 -25.77 0.61 -4.53
CA LEU A 84 -24.99 -0.54 -4.99
C LEU A 84 -25.73 -1.87 -4.84
N ASP A 85 -26.55 -2.03 -3.80
CA ASP A 85 -27.42 -3.21 -3.64
C ASP A 85 -28.53 -3.25 -4.71
N VAL A 86 -29.12 -2.10 -5.07
CA VAL A 86 -30.09 -2.00 -6.17
C VAL A 86 -29.44 -2.29 -7.52
N GLU A 87 -28.26 -1.73 -7.79
CA GLU A 87 -27.49 -2.02 -9.02
C GLU A 87 -27.13 -3.51 -9.09
N LEU A 88 -26.81 -4.15 -7.97
CA LEU A 88 -26.53 -5.59 -7.91
C LEU A 88 -27.79 -6.43 -8.15
N GLU A 89 -28.94 -6.04 -7.59
CA GLU A 89 -30.22 -6.72 -7.86
C GLU A 89 -30.67 -6.56 -9.32
N ASP A 90 -30.48 -5.39 -9.91
CA ASP A 90 -30.80 -5.14 -11.31
C ASP A 90 -29.86 -5.92 -12.23
N ALA A 91 -28.57 -6.02 -11.88
CA ALA A 91 -27.63 -6.87 -12.60
C ALA A 91 -27.97 -8.36 -12.50
N ASP A 92 -28.44 -8.83 -11.34
CA ASP A 92 -28.83 -10.24 -11.14
C ASP A 92 -30.12 -10.59 -11.92
N LYS A 93 -31.05 -9.63 -12.07
CA LYS A 93 -32.33 -9.83 -12.77
C LYS A 93 -32.23 -9.64 -14.28
N ASN A 94 -31.43 -8.69 -14.75
CA ASN A 94 -31.46 -8.23 -16.15
C ASN A 94 -30.18 -8.51 -16.95
N LEU A 95 -29.03 -8.75 -16.29
CA LEU A 95 -27.72 -8.74 -16.93
C LEU A 95 -26.98 -10.07 -16.78
N GLY A 96 -25.86 -10.21 -17.51
CA GLY A 96 -25.03 -11.43 -17.51
C GLY A 96 -24.05 -11.51 -16.34
N GLU A 97 -23.38 -12.66 -16.19
CA GLU A 97 -22.40 -12.92 -15.12
C GLU A 97 -21.27 -11.87 -15.05
N SER A 98 -20.93 -11.22 -16.17
CA SER A 98 -19.89 -10.18 -16.20
C SER A 98 -20.30 -8.90 -15.48
N GLU A 99 -21.55 -8.43 -15.65
CA GLU A 99 -22.03 -7.20 -14.98
C GLU A 99 -22.35 -7.44 -13.51
N ILE A 100 -22.80 -8.64 -13.15
CA ILE A 100 -22.94 -9.05 -11.75
C ILE A 100 -21.57 -8.98 -11.05
N ARG A 101 -20.50 -9.44 -11.72
CA ARG A 101 -19.14 -9.36 -11.17
C ARG A 101 -18.69 -7.91 -11.00
N ASP A 102 -18.89 -7.06 -12.00
CA ASP A 102 -18.43 -5.66 -11.93
C ASP A 102 -19.18 -4.89 -10.84
N SER A 103 -20.47 -5.15 -10.68
CA SER A 103 -21.29 -4.60 -9.58
C SER A 103 -20.81 -5.13 -8.20
N MET A 104 -20.48 -6.42 -8.12
CA MET A 104 -19.90 -7.01 -6.90
C MET A 104 -18.52 -6.45 -6.58
N MET A 105 -17.71 -6.15 -7.59
CA MET A 105 -16.40 -5.54 -7.44
C MET A 105 -16.52 -4.10 -6.95
N ALA A 106 -17.37 -3.28 -7.58
CA ALA A 106 -17.63 -1.91 -7.16
C ALA A 106 -18.12 -1.85 -5.70
N ARG A 107 -19.00 -2.77 -5.31
CA ARG A 107 -19.43 -2.93 -3.92
C ARG A 107 -18.26 -3.27 -2.99
N ALA A 108 -17.42 -4.23 -3.37
CA ALA A 108 -16.27 -4.63 -2.55
C ALA A 108 -15.24 -3.50 -2.40
N GLU A 109 -14.98 -2.74 -3.47
CA GLU A 109 -14.12 -1.55 -3.44
C GLU A 109 -14.71 -0.46 -2.54
N TYR A 110 -16.02 -0.25 -2.59
CA TYR A 110 -16.70 0.71 -1.71
C TYR A 110 -16.62 0.28 -0.24
N LEU A 111 -16.88 -1.00 0.07
CA LEU A 111 -16.72 -1.57 1.42
C LEU A 111 -15.28 -1.45 1.93
N CYS A 112 -14.30 -1.59 1.04
CA CYS A 112 -12.89 -1.37 1.35
C CYS A 112 -12.60 0.10 1.65
N ARG A 113 -13.17 1.04 0.86
CA ARG A 113 -13.00 2.48 1.03
C ARG A 113 -13.61 2.99 2.34
N ILE A 114 -14.71 2.43 2.81
CA ILE A 114 -15.29 2.80 4.12
C ILE A 114 -14.52 2.19 5.30
N GLY A 115 -13.65 1.20 5.04
CA GLY A 115 -12.88 0.51 6.08
C GLY A 115 -13.63 -0.59 6.83
N ASP A 116 -14.69 -1.19 6.25
CA ASP A 116 -15.33 -2.37 6.85
C ASP A 116 -14.55 -3.64 6.49
N LYS A 117 -13.70 -4.11 7.42
CA LYS A 117 -12.82 -5.27 7.22
C LYS A 117 -13.60 -6.56 6.90
N GLU A 118 -14.60 -6.89 7.70
CA GLU A 118 -15.32 -8.18 7.59
C GLU A 118 -16.26 -8.21 6.38
N GLY A 119 -16.96 -7.10 6.14
CA GLY A 119 -17.81 -6.92 4.96
C GLY A 119 -17.00 -6.99 3.67
N ALA A 120 -15.86 -6.29 3.60
CA ALA A 120 -14.98 -6.31 2.44
C ALA A 120 -14.40 -7.72 2.18
N LEU A 121 -13.88 -8.42 3.21
CA LEU A 121 -13.34 -9.76 3.04
C LEU A 121 -14.39 -10.74 2.48
N THR A 122 -15.62 -10.66 2.97
CA THR A 122 -16.71 -11.52 2.51
C THR A 122 -17.11 -11.20 1.08
N ALA A 123 -17.20 -9.91 0.73
CA ALA A 123 -17.50 -9.47 -0.63
C ALA A 123 -16.42 -9.91 -1.62
N PHE A 124 -15.13 -9.68 -1.32
CA PHE A 124 -14.02 -10.09 -2.18
C PHE A 124 -13.95 -11.61 -2.38
N ARG A 125 -14.28 -12.41 -1.35
CA ARG A 125 -14.37 -13.89 -1.50
C ARG A 125 -15.48 -14.29 -2.47
N LYS A 126 -16.68 -13.71 -2.34
CA LYS A 126 -17.80 -13.97 -3.25
C LYS A 126 -17.46 -13.56 -4.70
N THR A 127 -16.82 -12.42 -4.88
CA THR A 127 -16.37 -11.95 -6.21
C THR A 127 -15.29 -12.86 -6.78
N TYR A 128 -14.36 -13.34 -5.95
CA TYR A 128 -13.30 -14.28 -6.37
C TYR A 128 -13.87 -15.58 -6.93
N ASP A 129 -14.86 -16.17 -6.25
CA ASP A 129 -15.48 -17.43 -6.67
C ASP A 129 -16.23 -17.30 -8.01
N LYS A 130 -16.84 -16.14 -8.27
CA LYS A 130 -17.53 -15.84 -9.53
C LYS A 130 -16.60 -15.41 -10.67
N THR A 131 -15.37 -15.01 -10.36
CA THR A 131 -14.44 -14.48 -11.38
C THR A 131 -13.75 -15.63 -12.10
N VAL A 132 -13.82 -15.64 -13.44
CA VAL A 132 -13.18 -16.67 -14.28
C VAL A 132 -11.80 -16.23 -14.79
N ALA A 133 -11.63 -14.94 -15.09
CA ALA A 133 -10.36 -14.43 -15.63
C ALA A 133 -9.25 -14.36 -14.57
N LEU A 134 -8.09 -14.95 -14.88
CA LEU A 134 -6.90 -14.95 -14.02
C LEU A 134 -6.44 -13.55 -13.61
N GLY A 135 -6.44 -12.59 -14.54
CA GLY A 135 -6.04 -11.20 -14.26
C GLY A 135 -6.90 -10.55 -13.18
N HIS A 136 -8.22 -10.68 -13.28
CA HIS A 136 -9.16 -10.14 -12.29
C HIS A 136 -9.07 -10.87 -10.93
N ARG A 137 -8.79 -12.18 -10.92
CA ARG A 137 -8.50 -12.91 -9.68
C ARG A 137 -7.26 -12.37 -8.97
N LEU A 138 -6.20 -12.09 -9.72
CA LEU A 138 -4.99 -11.47 -9.17
C LEU A 138 -5.27 -10.08 -8.60
N ASP A 139 -6.05 -9.27 -9.31
CA ASP A 139 -6.40 -7.92 -8.86
C ASP A 139 -7.17 -7.97 -7.52
N ILE A 140 -8.12 -8.90 -7.35
CA ILE A 140 -8.82 -9.15 -6.08
C ILE A 140 -7.86 -9.58 -4.96
N VAL A 141 -6.89 -10.45 -5.26
CA VAL A 141 -5.89 -10.87 -4.26
C VAL A 141 -5.01 -9.69 -3.84
N PHE A 142 -4.66 -8.77 -4.76
CA PHE A 142 -3.96 -7.55 -4.40
C PHE A 142 -4.79 -6.64 -3.48
N TYR A 143 -6.10 -6.50 -3.70
CA TYR A 143 -6.97 -5.78 -2.74
C TYR A 143 -6.95 -6.42 -1.35
N LEU A 144 -7.05 -7.74 -1.27
CA LEU A 144 -6.98 -8.46 0.00
C LEU A 144 -5.61 -8.30 0.69
N LEU A 145 -4.53 -8.24 -0.09
CA LEU A 145 -3.17 -8.01 0.41
C LEU A 145 -3.01 -6.58 0.95
N ARG A 146 -3.56 -5.58 0.25
CA ARG A 146 -3.61 -4.19 0.71
C ARG A 146 -4.40 -4.02 2.01
N ILE A 147 -5.56 -4.67 2.12
CA ILE A 147 -6.34 -4.70 3.37
C ILE A 147 -5.51 -5.36 4.49
N GLY A 148 -4.84 -6.48 4.19
CA GLY A 148 -3.93 -7.15 5.13
C GLY A 148 -2.83 -6.23 5.64
N LEU A 149 -2.17 -5.48 4.75
CA LEU A 149 -1.14 -4.49 5.11
C LEU A 149 -1.70 -3.32 5.90
N PHE A 150 -2.87 -2.80 5.53
CA PHE A 150 -3.53 -1.70 6.23
C PHE A 150 -3.88 -2.05 7.69
N TYR A 151 -4.32 -3.28 7.94
CA TYR A 151 -4.61 -3.78 9.29
C TYR A 151 -3.42 -4.49 9.96
N MET A 152 -2.27 -4.60 9.29
CA MET A 152 -1.08 -5.32 9.75
C MET A 152 -1.36 -6.75 10.24
N ASP A 153 -2.20 -7.47 9.50
CA ASP A 153 -2.60 -8.85 9.80
C ASP A 153 -1.68 -9.85 9.08
N ASN A 154 -0.66 -10.34 9.79
CA ASN A 154 0.38 -11.22 9.24
C ASN A 154 -0.17 -12.52 8.65
N ASP A 155 -1.19 -13.11 9.27
CA ASP A 155 -1.80 -14.37 8.80
C ASP A 155 -2.60 -14.17 7.51
N LEU A 156 -3.27 -13.02 7.37
CA LEU A 156 -3.98 -12.68 6.15
C LEU A 156 -3.00 -12.40 5.01
N ILE A 157 -1.93 -11.66 5.28
CA ILE A 157 -0.88 -11.33 4.29
C ILE A 157 -0.24 -12.62 3.78
N THR A 158 0.26 -13.48 4.67
CA THR A 158 0.98 -14.70 4.27
C THR A 158 0.13 -15.63 3.39
N ARG A 159 -1.14 -15.84 3.75
CA ARG A 159 -2.07 -16.67 2.96
C ARG A 159 -2.35 -16.08 1.58
N ASN A 160 -2.50 -14.76 1.49
CA ASN A 160 -2.79 -14.10 0.22
C ASN A 160 -1.55 -13.99 -0.66
N THR A 161 -0.35 -13.83 -0.08
CA THR A 161 0.91 -13.87 -0.82
C THR A 161 1.16 -15.22 -1.47
N GLU A 162 0.91 -16.32 -0.75
CA GLU A 162 1.06 -17.67 -1.32
C GLU A 162 0.08 -17.91 -2.47
N LYS A 163 -1.19 -17.50 -2.30
CA LYS A 163 -2.20 -17.57 -3.36
C LYS A 163 -1.82 -16.73 -4.58
N ALA A 164 -1.32 -15.51 -4.37
CA ALA A 164 -0.87 -14.64 -5.44
C ALA A 164 0.30 -15.29 -6.21
N ARG A 165 1.24 -15.93 -5.51
CA ARG A 165 2.36 -16.62 -6.13
C ARG A 165 1.90 -17.74 -7.06
N SER A 166 0.99 -18.61 -6.61
CA SER A 166 0.44 -19.68 -7.46
C SER A 166 -0.26 -19.12 -8.70
N LEU A 167 -1.07 -18.07 -8.54
CA LEU A 167 -1.78 -17.44 -9.65
C LEU A 167 -0.85 -16.73 -10.66
N ILE A 168 0.31 -16.23 -10.22
CA ILE A 168 1.30 -15.61 -11.12
C ILE A 168 2.12 -16.65 -11.88
N GLU A 169 2.36 -17.82 -11.28
CA GLU A 169 2.98 -18.95 -11.98
C GLU A 169 2.06 -19.47 -13.10
N GLU A 170 0.73 -19.45 -12.89
CA GLU A 170 -0.27 -19.80 -13.91
C GLU A 170 -0.50 -18.69 -14.95
N GLY A 171 -0.52 -17.43 -14.52
CA GLY A 171 -0.94 -16.28 -15.34
C GLY A 171 0.14 -15.64 -16.20
N GLY A 172 1.43 -15.92 -15.94
CA GLY A 172 2.55 -15.45 -16.77
C GLY A 172 2.73 -13.92 -16.87
N ASP A 173 1.91 -13.14 -16.17
CA ASP A 173 1.92 -11.68 -16.26
C ASP A 173 3.12 -11.09 -15.52
N TRP A 174 3.98 -10.43 -16.28
CA TRP A 174 5.23 -9.87 -15.80
C TRP A 174 5.02 -8.57 -14.97
N ASP A 175 4.06 -7.71 -15.32
CA ASP A 175 3.82 -6.47 -14.56
C ASP A 175 3.22 -6.80 -13.18
N ARG A 176 2.21 -7.69 -13.15
CA ARG A 176 1.61 -8.17 -11.89
C ARG A 176 2.62 -8.90 -11.01
N ARG A 177 3.61 -9.58 -11.60
CA ARG A 177 4.73 -10.19 -10.86
C ARG A 177 5.61 -9.15 -10.17
N ASN A 178 5.93 -8.05 -10.83
CA ASN A 178 6.72 -6.98 -10.22
C ASN A 178 5.95 -6.33 -9.06
N ARG A 179 4.64 -6.08 -9.23
CA ARG A 179 3.79 -5.58 -8.15
C ARG A 179 3.79 -6.51 -6.94
N LEU A 180 3.61 -7.83 -7.16
CA LEU A 180 3.66 -8.80 -6.06
C LEU A 180 5.01 -8.78 -5.32
N LYS A 181 6.14 -8.67 -6.05
CA LYS A 181 7.47 -8.54 -5.43
C LYS A 181 7.56 -7.30 -4.53
N VAL A 182 6.99 -6.17 -4.93
CA VAL A 182 6.97 -4.95 -4.09
C VAL A 182 6.13 -5.19 -2.82
N TYR A 183 4.94 -5.78 -2.94
CA TYR A 183 4.10 -6.10 -1.78
C TYR A 183 4.79 -7.09 -0.82
N GLN A 184 5.42 -8.13 -1.37
CA GLN A 184 6.17 -9.11 -0.59
C GLN A 184 7.40 -8.46 0.07
N GLY A 185 8.14 -7.62 -0.65
CA GLY A 185 9.27 -6.88 -0.11
C GLY A 185 8.86 -5.99 1.06
N LEU A 186 7.73 -5.28 0.96
CA LEU A 186 7.20 -4.47 2.06
C LEU A 186 6.85 -5.31 3.29
N TYR A 187 6.23 -6.48 3.08
CA TYR A 187 5.96 -7.42 4.17
C TYR A 187 7.25 -7.98 4.78
N CYS A 188 8.25 -8.32 3.97
CA CYS A 188 9.57 -8.77 4.42
C CYS A 188 10.25 -7.73 5.32
N VAL A 189 10.15 -6.43 4.98
CA VAL A 189 10.63 -5.34 5.84
C VAL A 189 9.88 -5.32 7.17
N ALA A 190 8.55 -5.53 7.17
CA ALA A 190 7.74 -5.55 8.39
C ALA A 190 8.14 -6.70 9.34
N ILE A 191 8.45 -7.89 8.81
CA ILE A 191 8.94 -9.03 9.60
C ILE A 191 10.45 -8.98 9.90
N ARG A 192 11.14 -7.89 9.51
CA ARG A 192 12.59 -7.67 9.67
C ARG A 192 13.49 -8.62 8.89
N ASP A 193 12.99 -9.24 7.81
CA ASP A 193 13.81 -9.98 6.85
C ASP A 193 14.34 -9.05 5.76
N PHE A 194 15.42 -8.35 6.08
CA PHE A 194 16.03 -7.38 5.17
C PHE A 194 16.74 -8.05 3.98
N LYS A 195 17.16 -9.31 4.10
CA LYS A 195 17.87 -10.01 3.02
C LYS A 195 16.95 -10.27 1.84
N GLN A 196 15.81 -10.90 2.10
CA GLN A 196 14.80 -11.13 1.06
C GLN A 196 14.23 -9.81 0.53
N ALA A 197 13.97 -8.83 1.42
CA ALA A 197 13.46 -7.54 1.00
C ALA A 197 14.43 -6.80 0.04
N ALA A 198 15.75 -6.82 0.31
CA ALA A 198 16.73 -6.16 -0.56
C ALA A 198 16.74 -6.76 -1.97
N GLU A 199 16.71 -8.09 -2.07
CA GLU A 199 16.70 -8.78 -3.36
C GLU A 199 15.43 -8.45 -4.17
N LEU A 200 14.26 -8.53 -3.52
CA LEU A 200 12.98 -8.22 -4.16
C LEU A 200 12.88 -6.74 -4.61
N PHE A 201 13.40 -5.81 -3.81
CA PHE A 201 13.36 -4.38 -4.14
C PHE A 201 14.37 -3.99 -5.22
N LEU A 202 15.57 -4.57 -5.23
CA LEU A 202 16.55 -4.31 -6.27
C LEU A 202 16.11 -4.86 -7.63
N ASP A 203 15.40 -5.99 -7.64
CA ASP A 203 14.83 -6.54 -8.87
C ASP A 203 13.68 -5.70 -9.46
N THR A 204 12.99 -4.92 -8.61
CA THR A 204 11.77 -4.18 -8.99
C THR A 204 12.00 -2.69 -9.21
N VAL A 205 13.20 -2.17 -8.92
CA VAL A 205 13.53 -0.74 -9.07
C VAL A 205 13.45 -0.25 -10.51
N SER A 206 13.75 -1.12 -11.46
CA SER A 206 13.73 -0.82 -12.90
C SER A 206 12.35 -0.84 -13.53
N THR A 207 11.37 -1.41 -12.84
CA THR A 207 10.08 -1.78 -13.41
C THR A 207 8.95 -1.41 -12.47
N PHE A 208 9.17 -0.37 -11.67
CA PHE A 208 8.26 0.04 -10.62
C PHE A 208 7.02 0.71 -11.22
N THR A 209 5.88 0.03 -11.11
CA THR A 209 4.56 0.53 -11.52
C THR A 209 3.58 0.67 -10.34
N SER A 210 4.07 0.53 -9.10
CA SER A 210 3.24 0.42 -7.88
C SER A 210 3.02 1.75 -7.15
N TYR A 211 2.51 2.78 -7.86
CA TYR A 211 2.20 4.09 -7.29
C TYR A 211 1.06 4.10 -6.24
N GLU A 212 0.36 2.98 -6.10
CA GLU A 212 -0.61 2.72 -5.02
C GLU A 212 0.04 2.68 -3.63
N LEU A 213 1.26 2.13 -3.55
CA LEU A 213 1.92 1.86 -2.28
C LEU A 213 2.71 3.07 -1.80
N MET A 214 3.52 3.64 -2.69
CA MET A 214 4.42 4.76 -2.38
C MET A 214 4.88 5.47 -3.64
N ASP A 215 5.31 6.72 -3.49
CA ASP A 215 6.00 7.44 -4.56
C ASP A 215 7.34 6.76 -4.89
N TYR A 216 7.74 6.81 -6.16
CA TYR A 216 8.98 6.20 -6.65
C TYR A 216 10.21 6.69 -5.87
N LYS A 217 10.25 7.96 -5.49
CA LYS A 217 11.33 8.52 -4.66
C LYS A 217 11.40 7.86 -3.28
N THR A 218 10.26 7.59 -2.68
CA THR A 218 10.15 6.92 -1.37
C THR A 218 10.55 5.46 -1.50
N PHE A 219 10.12 4.80 -2.58
CA PHE A 219 10.52 3.43 -2.89
C PHE A 219 12.04 3.30 -3.00
N VAL A 220 12.69 4.13 -3.82
CA VAL A 220 14.16 4.11 -3.96
C VAL A 220 14.86 4.37 -2.63
N THR A 221 14.32 5.27 -1.80
CA THR A 221 14.87 5.54 -0.47
C THR A 221 14.86 4.29 0.41
N TYR A 222 13.74 3.57 0.47
CA TYR A 222 13.65 2.30 1.21
C TYR A 222 14.53 1.21 0.63
N THR A 223 14.58 1.09 -0.71
CA THR A 223 15.46 0.15 -1.40
C THR A 223 16.92 0.38 -1.01
N VAL A 224 17.38 1.64 -0.97
CA VAL A 224 18.74 1.99 -0.54
C VAL A 224 18.98 1.60 0.92
N TYR A 225 18.04 1.92 1.83
CA TYR A 225 18.19 1.59 3.26
C TYR A 225 18.27 0.08 3.52
N VAL A 226 17.37 -0.70 2.91
CA VAL A 226 17.35 -2.15 3.06
C VAL A 226 18.59 -2.78 2.40
N SER A 227 19.02 -2.27 1.24
CA SER A 227 20.23 -2.74 0.55
C SER A 227 21.50 -2.49 1.36
N MET A 228 21.61 -1.35 2.04
CA MET A 228 22.76 -1.04 2.91
C MET A 228 22.87 -1.96 4.13
N ILE A 229 21.74 -2.52 4.59
CA ILE A 229 21.70 -3.45 5.73
C ILE A 229 21.97 -4.88 5.29
N ALA A 230 21.44 -5.28 4.12
CA ALA A 230 21.42 -6.67 3.69
C ALA A 230 22.63 -7.09 2.85
N LEU A 231 23.17 -6.20 2.02
CA LEU A 231 24.20 -6.54 1.03
C LEU A 231 25.62 -6.26 1.53
N ASP A 232 26.54 -7.09 1.07
CA ASP A 232 27.97 -6.87 1.26
C ASP A 232 28.49 -5.72 0.37
N ARG A 233 29.63 -5.14 0.75
CA ARG A 233 30.24 -3.99 0.05
C ARG A 233 30.41 -4.17 -1.47
N PRO A 234 30.83 -5.35 -1.99
CA PRO A 234 30.95 -5.56 -3.44
C PRO A 234 29.59 -5.48 -4.15
N ASP A 235 28.58 -6.15 -3.62
CA ASP A 235 27.25 -6.23 -4.22
C ASP A 235 26.53 -4.89 -4.15
N LEU A 236 26.69 -4.14 -3.05
CA LEU A 236 26.16 -2.79 -2.91
C LEU A 236 26.77 -1.84 -3.96
N ARG A 237 28.07 -1.99 -4.27
CA ARG A 237 28.72 -1.18 -5.32
C ARG A 237 28.12 -1.46 -6.68
N GLU A 238 27.93 -2.74 -7.01
CA GLU A 238 27.46 -3.15 -8.33
C GLU A 238 25.98 -2.83 -8.53
N LYS A 239 25.13 -3.16 -7.56
CA LYS A 239 23.67 -3.03 -7.69
C LYS A 239 23.14 -1.64 -7.35
N ALA A 240 23.63 -1.01 -6.28
CA ALA A 240 23.11 0.29 -5.83
C ALA A 240 23.90 1.48 -6.38
N ILE A 241 25.23 1.47 -6.25
CA ILE A 241 26.06 2.64 -6.61
C ILE A 241 26.24 2.78 -8.13
N LYS A 242 26.30 1.68 -8.86
CA LYS A 242 26.37 1.69 -10.34
C LYS A 242 25.01 1.62 -11.02
N GLY A 243 23.92 1.40 -10.27
CA GLY A 243 22.56 1.38 -10.82
C GLY A 243 22.15 2.76 -11.31
N ALA A 244 21.85 2.90 -12.60
CA ALA A 244 21.53 4.18 -13.23
C ALA A 244 20.26 4.81 -12.62
N GLU A 245 19.21 4.01 -12.41
CA GLU A 245 17.91 4.44 -11.89
C GLU A 245 18.02 4.96 -10.45
N ILE A 246 18.78 4.23 -9.63
CA ILE A 246 19.07 4.60 -8.25
C ILE A 246 19.83 5.94 -8.26
N LEU A 247 20.91 6.07 -9.05
CA LEU A 247 21.67 7.32 -9.15
C LEU A 247 20.82 8.52 -9.57
N GLU A 248 19.97 8.37 -10.60
CA GLU A 248 19.09 9.44 -11.09
C GLU A 248 18.17 9.98 -9.99
N VAL A 249 17.54 9.09 -9.22
CA VAL A 249 16.66 9.51 -8.11
C VAL A 249 17.48 10.08 -6.94
N LEU A 250 18.66 9.52 -6.65
CA LEU A 250 19.56 10.03 -5.62
C LEU A 250 20.10 11.43 -5.91
N HIS A 251 20.09 11.90 -7.16
CA HIS A 251 20.39 13.31 -7.45
C HIS A 251 19.37 14.27 -6.83
N SER A 252 18.10 13.85 -6.75
CA SER A 252 17.03 14.64 -6.12
C SER A 252 17.02 14.55 -4.59
N LEU A 253 17.67 13.52 -4.02
CA LEU A 253 17.69 13.22 -2.58
C LEU A 253 19.12 13.27 -2.01
N PRO A 254 19.66 14.47 -1.71
CA PRO A 254 21.04 14.63 -1.29
C PRO A 254 21.35 13.93 0.05
N THR A 255 20.37 13.80 0.95
CA THR A 255 20.53 13.14 2.25
C THR A 255 20.83 11.65 2.11
N VAL A 256 20.04 10.96 1.28
CA VAL A 256 20.20 9.52 1.01
C VAL A 256 21.50 9.27 0.25
N ARG A 257 21.85 10.17 -0.67
CA ARG A 257 23.11 10.14 -1.41
C ARG A 257 24.31 10.26 -0.50
N GLN A 258 24.31 11.27 0.37
CA GLN A 258 25.40 11.47 1.31
C GLN A 258 25.55 10.27 2.26
N TYR A 259 24.43 9.66 2.67
CA TYR A 259 24.43 8.46 3.50
C TYR A 259 25.05 7.24 2.78
N LEU A 260 24.64 6.95 1.55
CA LEU A 260 25.18 5.82 0.77
C LEU A 260 26.67 5.99 0.42
N PHE A 261 27.04 7.16 -0.12
CA PHE A 261 28.42 7.42 -0.54
C PHE A 261 29.39 7.55 0.63
N SER A 262 28.97 8.11 1.77
CA SER A 262 29.85 8.22 2.95
C SER A 262 30.23 6.87 3.53
N LEU A 263 29.34 5.88 3.49
CA LEU A 263 29.64 4.51 3.90
C LEU A 263 30.64 3.84 2.94
N TYR A 264 30.42 4.02 1.64
CA TYR A 264 31.26 3.41 0.60
C TYR A 264 32.67 4.00 0.54
N GLU A 265 32.79 5.32 0.65
CA GLU A 265 34.07 6.05 0.64
C GLU A 265 34.79 6.06 2.01
N CYS A 266 34.26 5.32 3.00
CA CYS A 266 34.80 5.23 4.36
C CYS A 266 34.90 6.59 5.08
N ARG A 267 34.03 7.55 4.75
CA ARG A 267 33.93 8.87 5.41
C ARG A 267 33.01 8.81 6.62
N TYR A 268 33.45 8.10 7.67
CA TYR A 268 32.62 7.81 8.85
C TYR A 268 32.12 9.05 9.59
N ALA A 269 32.89 10.15 9.61
CA ALA A 269 32.45 11.40 10.25
C ALA A 269 31.17 11.96 9.61
N VAL A 270 31.07 11.90 8.28
CA VAL A 270 29.91 12.35 7.53
C VAL A 270 28.77 11.33 7.65
N PHE A 271 29.10 10.04 7.68
CA PHE A 271 28.13 8.97 7.85
C PHE A 271 27.30 9.12 9.13
N PHE A 272 27.94 9.36 10.28
CA PHE A 272 27.22 9.56 11.54
C PHE A 272 26.36 10.83 11.54
N GLN A 273 26.81 11.89 10.88
CA GLN A 273 26.01 13.12 10.73
C GLN A 273 24.79 12.91 9.83
N SER A 274 24.92 12.12 8.76
CA SER A 274 23.81 11.75 7.88
C SER A 274 22.85 10.79 8.58
N LEU A 275 23.35 9.83 9.36
CA LEU A 275 22.54 8.90 10.14
C LEU A 275 21.66 9.65 11.15
N GLY A 276 22.20 10.65 11.86
CA GLY A 276 21.44 11.47 12.79
C GLY A 276 20.43 12.43 12.16
N LYS A 277 20.39 12.55 10.82
CA LYS A 277 19.34 13.27 10.08
C LYS A 277 18.28 12.35 9.48
N ILE A 278 18.56 11.05 9.44
CA ILE A 278 17.69 10.02 8.88
C ILE A 278 16.88 9.34 9.98
N LEU A 279 17.45 9.23 11.19
CA LEU A 279 16.75 8.94 12.44
C LEU A 279 15.93 10.16 12.89
#